data_AF-A0A345NQ34-F1
#
_entry.id   AF-A0A345NQ34-F1
#
_cell.length_a   1.000
_cell.length_b   1.000
_cell.length_c   1.000
_cell.angle_alpha   90.00
_cell.angle_beta   90.00
_cell.angle_gamma   90.00
#
_symmetry.space_group_name_H-M   'P 1'
#
loop_
_entity.id
_entity.type
_entity.pdbx_description
1 polymer ?
#
loop_
_entity_poly.entity_id
_entity_poly.type
_entity_poly.pdbx_seq_one_letter_code
_entity_poly.pdbx_strand_id
1 'polypeptide(L)'
;MTGTRTVVLVLLPLVAAAAVLLWPAGPRPAWTPAGRRRGARGRWRPGRAAGAGHRAEGDGPAGRGLVAEALELVALALAGGGSLVSAVAWVAQVLPGATGERLAEVAARLGEGVPVEQAWEDAGEQWAPAVRSLRLAEGAGVPPGEALTRAAADLRREAVGDVEVGAAKLGVRLVLPLGLAYLPAFVLTTVVPVVLALTRDLVW
;
A
#
# COMPACT_ATOMS: atom_id res chain seq x y z
N MET A 1 -13.25 -59.49 -9.27
CA MET A 1 -13.66 -58.15 -8.76
C MET A 1 -12.60 -57.49 -7.86
N THR A 2 -11.39 -58.04 -7.76
CA THR A 2 -10.25 -57.52 -6.98
C THR A 2 -9.43 -56.46 -7.74
N GLY A 3 -9.37 -56.54 -9.07
CA GLY A 3 -8.56 -55.63 -9.91
C GLY A 3 -9.01 -54.16 -9.90
N THR A 4 -10.31 -53.90 -9.80
CA THR A 4 -10.85 -52.53 -9.77
C THR A 4 -10.49 -51.77 -8.48
N ARG A 5 -10.37 -52.46 -7.34
CA ARG A 5 -10.01 -51.83 -6.05
C ARG A 5 -8.54 -51.38 -6.02
N THR A 6 -7.63 -52.21 -6.54
CA THR A 6 -6.20 -51.89 -6.61
C THR A 6 -5.93 -50.77 -7.61
N VAL A 7 -6.67 -50.75 -8.73
CA VAL A 7 -6.55 -49.71 -9.76
C VAL A 7 -7.02 -48.35 -9.25
N VAL A 8 -8.11 -48.29 -8.45
CA VAL A 8 -8.57 -47.05 -7.81
C VAL A 8 -7.58 -46.53 -6.77
N LEU A 9 -6.96 -47.44 -5.98
CA LEU A 9 -5.95 -47.08 -4.98
C LEU A 9 -4.68 -46.46 -5.58
N VAL A 10 -4.32 -46.83 -6.82
CA VAL A 10 -3.12 -46.32 -7.50
C VAL A 10 -3.41 -45.12 -8.40
N LEU A 11 -4.58 -45.06 -9.05
CA LEU A 11 -4.94 -43.95 -9.94
C LEU A 11 -5.27 -42.65 -9.20
N LEU A 12 -5.89 -42.74 -8.02
CA LEU A 12 -6.29 -41.56 -7.24
C LEU A 12 -5.09 -40.65 -6.84
N PRO A 13 -3.97 -41.16 -6.30
CA PRO A 13 -2.81 -40.33 -5.99
C PRO A 13 -2.09 -39.81 -7.25
N LEU A 14 -2.12 -40.58 -8.35
CA LEU A 14 -1.48 -40.20 -9.61
C LEU A 14 -2.22 -39.02 -10.28
N VAL A 15 -3.55 -39.02 -10.25
CA VAL A 15 -4.39 -37.92 -10.75
C VAL A 15 -4.25 -36.68 -9.86
N ALA A 16 -4.15 -36.86 -8.54
CA ALA A 16 -3.89 -35.75 -7.61
C ALA A 16 -2.51 -35.10 -7.85
N ALA A 17 -1.47 -35.92 -8.08
CA ALA A 17 -0.13 -35.43 -8.42
C ALA A 17 -0.12 -34.66 -9.77
N ALA A 18 -0.83 -35.18 -10.78
CA ALA A 18 -0.96 -34.52 -12.08
C ALA A 18 -1.73 -33.19 -11.98
N ALA A 19 -2.79 -33.12 -11.17
CA ALA A 19 -3.55 -31.89 -10.95
C ALA A 19 -2.74 -30.79 -10.24
N VAL A 20 -1.82 -31.17 -9.33
CA VAL A 20 -0.89 -30.24 -8.67
C VAL A 20 0.18 -29.73 -9.65
N LEU A 21 0.70 -30.59 -10.53
CA LEU A 21 1.67 -30.22 -11.56
C LEU A 21 1.07 -29.32 -12.66
N LEU A 22 -0.22 -29.47 -12.96
CA LEU A 22 -0.94 -28.64 -13.93
C LEU A 22 -1.52 -27.34 -13.32
N TRP A 23 -1.35 -27.09 -12.02
CA TRP A 23 -1.88 -25.87 -11.41
C TRP A 23 -1.14 -24.65 -11.96
N PRO A 24 -1.84 -23.69 -12.60
CA PRO A 24 -1.19 -22.57 -13.26
C PRO A 24 -0.54 -21.70 -12.19
N ALA A 25 0.79 -21.62 -12.23
CA ALA A 25 1.53 -20.62 -11.48
C ALA A 25 1.05 -19.24 -11.97
N GLY A 26 0.16 -18.61 -11.20
CA GLY A 26 -0.44 -17.34 -11.54
C GLY A 26 0.62 -16.27 -11.82
N PRO A 27 0.30 -15.23 -12.60
CA PRO A 27 1.25 -14.21 -13.03
C PRO A 27 1.94 -13.60 -11.82
N ARG A 28 3.26 -13.78 -11.75
CA ARG A 28 4.10 -13.16 -10.72
C ARG A 28 3.97 -11.65 -10.91
N PRO A 29 3.43 -10.88 -9.95
CA PRO A 29 3.55 -9.44 -10.03
C PRO A 29 5.04 -9.12 -9.96
N ALA A 30 5.58 -8.57 -11.05
CA ALA A 30 6.96 -8.12 -11.10
C ALA A 30 7.10 -6.98 -10.09
N TRP A 31 7.54 -7.30 -8.87
CA TRP A 31 8.05 -6.29 -7.97
C TRP A 31 9.26 -5.68 -8.66
N THR A 32 9.01 -4.54 -9.30
CA THR A 32 10.02 -3.69 -9.89
C THR A 32 10.41 -2.74 -8.77
N PRO A 33 11.57 -2.93 -8.11
CA PRO A 33 12.08 -1.91 -7.21
C PRO A 33 12.22 -0.63 -8.04
N ALA A 34 11.59 0.46 -7.59
CA ALA A 34 11.67 1.76 -8.21
C ALA A 34 13.15 2.11 -8.40
N GLY A 35 13.62 2.00 -9.64
CA GLY A 35 15.00 2.29 -9.99
C GLY A 35 15.25 3.74 -9.65
N ARG A 36 16.17 3.99 -8.70
CA ARG A 36 16.74 5.31 -8.45
C ARG A 36 17.29 5.84 -9.76
N ARG A 37 16.51 6.66 -10.48
CA ARG A 37 17.00 7.38 -11.64
C ARG A 37 17.93 8.46 -11.13
N ARG A 38 19.24 8.15 -11.14
CA ARG A 38 20.32 9.14 -11.06
C ARG A 38 20.08 10.21 -12.12
N GLY A 39 20.30 11.45 -11.70
CA GLY A 39 19.86 12.66 -12.37
C GLY A 39 20.25 12.73 -13.85
N ALA A 40 19.23 12.88 -14.69
CA ALA A 40 19.40 13.54 -15.96
C ALA A 40 19.24 15.05 -15.72
N ARG A 41 20.35 15.78 -15.72
CA ARG A 41 20.36 17.24 -15.89
C ARG A 41 19.85 17.54 -17.31
N GLY A 42 18.53 17.56 -17.47
CA GLY A 42 17.85 17.84 -18.73
C GLY A 42 17.06 19.13 -18.59
N ARG A 43 17.53 20.18 -19.27
CA ARG A 43 16.93 21.50 -19.39
C ARG A 43 15.41 21.41 -19.63
N TRP A 44 14.63 21.91 -18.68
CA TRP A 44 13.17 21.89 -18.71
C TRP A 44 12.64 22.85 -19.78
N ARG A 45 11.70 22.38 -20.60
CA ARG A 45 10.92 23.18 -21.56
C ARG A 45 9.46 23.22 -21.07
N PRO A 46 8.84 24.39 -20.89
CA PRO A 46 7.45 24.46 -20.50
C PRO A 46 6.57 24.15 -21.72
N GLY A 47 5.84 23.05 -21.69
CA GLY A 47 4.98 22.64 -22.80
C GLY A 47 3.99 21.55 -22.39
N ARG A 48 2.84 22.00 -21.85
CA ARG A 48 1.54 21.32 -21.70
C ARG A 48 1.49 19.85 -22.18
N ALA A 49 1.94 18.90 -21.37
CA ALA A 49 1.67 17.47 -21.56
C ALA A 49 1.86 16.60 -20.29
N ALA A 50 1.76 17.17 -19.08
CA ALA A 50 2.11 16.48 -17.82
C ALA A 50 0.91 15.97 -17.00
N GLY A 51 -0.25 15.75 -17.61
CA GLY A 51 -1.48 15.41 -16.87
C GLY A 51 -1.67 13.93 -16.50
N ALA A 52 -1.04 12.99 -17.22
CA ALA A 52 -1.39 11.57 -17.12
C ALA A 52 -0.40 10.72 -16.29
N GLY A 53 0.89 11.08 -16.24
CA GLY A 53 1.92 10.28 -15.57
C GLY A 53 2.13 10.58 -14.08
N HIS A 54 1.74 11.76 -13.61
CA HIS A 54 2.00 12.20 -12.22
C HIS A 54 0.90 11.86 -11.21
N ARG A 55 -0.31 11.45 -11.65
CA ARG A 55 -1.36 10.98 -10.74
C ARG A 55 -1.03 9.65 -10.08
N ALA A 56 -0.34 8.76 -10.79
CA ALA A 56 0.01 7.44 -10.27
C ALA A 56 1.16 7.46 -9.24
N GLU A 57 2.08 8.43 -9.32
CA GLU A 57 3.24 8.53 -8.42
C GLU A 57 2.86 9.13 -7.04
N GLY A 58 1.86 10.02 -7.00
CA GLY A 58 1.44 10.74 -5.78
C GLY A 58 0.52 9.94 -4.85
N ASP A 59 -0.25 8.99 -5.39
CA ASP A 59 -1.26 8.21 -4.63
C ASP A 59 -0.67 6.98 -3.91
N GLY A 60 0.60 6.65 -4.21
CA GLY A 60 1.29 5.53 -3.59
C GLY A 60 1.56 5.76 -2.10
N PRO A 61 1.88 4.69 -1.34
CA PRO A 61 2.26 4.81 0.08
C PRO A 61 3.45 5.77 0.31
N ALA A 62 4.36 5.88 -0.66
CA ALA A 62 5.47 6.84 -0.62
C ALA A 62 4.99 8.31 -0.70
N GLY A 63 3.96 8.60 -1.49
CA GLY A 63 3.39 9.95 -1.60
C GLY A 63 2.69 10.36 -0.31
N ARG A 64 1.89 9.47 0.29
CA ARG A 64 1.26 9.69 1.61
C ARG A 64 2.27 9.92 2.73
N GLY A 65 3.38 9.17 2.74
CA GLY A 65 4.48 9.37 3.69
C GLY A 65 5.09 10.77 3.63
N LEU A 66 5.34 11.27 2.41
CA LEU A 66 5.89 12.61 2.19
C LEU A 66 4.90 13.72 2.59
N VAL A 67 3.59 13.54 2.36
CA VAL A 67 2.56 14.47 2.86
C VAL A 67 2.54 14.48 4.38
N ALA A 68 2.62 13.32 5.03
CA ALA A 68 2.67 13.26 6.49
C ALA A 68 3.87 14.02 7.07
N GLU A 69 5.05 13.86 6.48
CA GLU A 69 6.24 14.64 6.83
C GLU A 69 6.02 16.14 6.64
N ALA A 70 5.43 16.54 5.52
CA ALA A 70 5.12 17.94 5.26
C ALA A 70 4.19 18.53 6.34
N LEU A 71 3.12 17.82 6.70
CA LEU A 71 2.17 18.28 7.72
C LEU A 71 2.80 18.41 9.10
N GLU A 72 3.74 17.53 9.46
CA GLU A 72 4.50 17.68 10.72
C GLU A 72 5.41 18.90 10.71
N LEU A 73 6.09 19.17 9.59
CA LEU A 73 6.91 20.37 9.48
C LEU A 73 6.07 21.64 9.55
N VAL A 74 4.88 21.66 8.94
CA VAL A 74 3.92 22.77 9.05
C VAL A 74 3.45 22.91 10.50
N ALA A 75 3.04 21.81 11.14
CA ALA A 75 2.60 21.82 12.53
C ALA A 75 3.70 22.32 13.49
N LEU A 76 4.95 21.91 13.26
CA LEU A 76 6.11 22.34 14.02
C LEU A 76 6.38 23.85 13.84
N ALA A 77 6.30 24.35 12.61
CA ALA A 77 6.46 25.77 12.31
C ALA A 77 5.36 26.63 12.98
N LEU A 78 4.12 26.13 12.99
CA LEU A 78 3.00 26.75 13.70
C LEU A 78 3.20 26.73 15.22
N ALA A 79 3.69 25.63 15.78
CA ALA A 79 4.03 25.54 17.20
C ALA A 79 5.15 26.52 17.59
N GLY A 80 6.05 26.83 16.65
CA GLY A 80 7.07 27.88 16.79
C GLY A 80 6.53 29.32 16.67
N GLY A 81 5.22 29.51 16.50
CA GLY A 81 4.58 30.83 16.38
C GLY A 81 4.53 31.38 14.95
N GLY A 82 4.85 30.56 13.94
CA GLY A 82 4.68 30.93 12.53
C GLY A 82 3.20 31.07 12.14
N SER A 83 2.93 31.81 11.05
CA SER A 83 1.61 31.81 10.43
C SER A 83 1.47 30.61 9.50
N LEU A 84 0.24 30.21 9.18
CA LEU A 84 -0.02 29.11 8.24
C LEU A 84 0.65 29.37 6.89
N VAL A 85 0.55 30.60 6.37
CA VAL A 85 1.15 30.99 5.08
C VAL A 85 2.68 30.85 5.12
N SER A 86 3.33 31.36 6.17
CA SER A 86 4.80 31.29 6.27
C SER A 86 5.29 29.86 6.52
N ALA A 87 4.56 29.08 7.31
CA ALA A 87 4.85 27.67 7.56
C ALA A 87 4.79 26.85 6.26
N VAL A 88 3.70 26.98 5.50
CA VAL A 88 3.53 26.26 4.22
C VAL A 88 4.58 26.70 3.20
N ALA A 89 4.87 28.01 3.10
CA ALA A 89 5.91 28.54 2.22
C ALA A 89 7.32 28.02 2.57
N TRP A 90 7.62 27.87 3.86
CA TRP A 90 8.91 27.33 4.30
C TRP A 90 9.03 25.84 3.98
N VAL A 91 7.99 25.05 4.27
CA VAL A 91 7.98 23.61 3.97
C VAL A 91 8.06 23.35 2.47
N ALA A 92 7.45 24.19 1.64
CA ALA A 92 7.54 24.10 0.18
C ALA A 92 8.99 24.18 -0.34
N GLN A 93 9.87 24.92 0.34
CA GLN A 93 11.29 25.04 -0.03
C GLN A 93 12.13 23.82 0.36
N VAL A 94 11.68 23.07 1.36
CA VAL A 94 12.37 21.88 1.87
C VAL A 94 11.97 20.63 1.10
N LEU A 95 10.71 20.57 0.63
CA LEU A 95 10.18 19.43 -0.10
C LEU A 95 10.74 19.32 -1.53
N PRO A 96 11.15 18.12 -1.97
CA PRO A 96 11.69 17.93 -3.31
C PRO A 96 10.61 17.87 -4.40
N GLY A 97 10.95 18.36 -5.60
CA GLY A 97 10.21 18.12 -6.84
C GLY A 97 8.80 18.74 -6.88
N ALA A 98 7.91 18.07 -7.61
CA ALA A 98 6.56 18.57 -7.88
C ALA A 98 5.73 18.83 -6.61
N THR A 99 6.00 18.13 -5.51
CA THR A 99 5.27 18.36 -4.25
C THR A 99 5.64 19.70 -3.61
N GLY A 100 6.92 20.07 -3.62
CA GLY A 100 7.37 21.38 -3.15
C GLY A 100 6.82 22.51 -4.02
N GLU A 101 6.83 22.33 -5.35
CA GLU A 101 6.27 23.30 -6.30
C GLU A 101 4.77 23.55 -6.07
N ARG A 102 3.98 22.49 -5.91
CA ARG A 102 2.54 22.60 -5.59
C ARG A 102 2.30 23.27 -4.24
N LEU A 103 3.11 22.95 -3.24
CA LEU A 103 2.95 23.56 -1.91
C LEU A 103 3.35 25.04 -1.91
N ALA A 104 4.28 25.45 -2.78
CA ALA A 104 4.61 26.86 -2.98
C ALA A 104 3.45 27.63 -3.63
N GLU A 105 2.76 27.02 -4.59
CA GLU A 105 1.54 27.59 -5.20
C GLU A 105 0.41 27.74 -4.17
N VAL A 106 0.20 26.72 -3.34
CA VAL A 106 -0.72 26.79 -2.20
C VAL A 106 -0.39 27.96 -1.27
N ALA A 107 0.89 28.12 -0.91
CA ALA A 107 1.33 29.21 -0.05
C ALA A 107 1.08 30.59 -0.68
N ALA A 108 1.29 30.73 -1.99
CA ALA A 108 1.02 31.96 -2.72
C ALA A 108 -0.48 32.32 -2.69
N ARG A 109 -1.35 31.35 -3.02
CA ARG A 109 -2.82 31.54 -2.99
C ARG A 109 -3.31 31.89 -1.58
N LEU A 110 -2.79 31.23 -0.56
CA LEU A 110 -3.08 31.58 0.82
C LEU A 110 -2.63 33.00 1.19
N GLY A 111 -1.47 33.44 0.70
CA GLY A 111 -0.98 34.81 0.87
C GLY A 111 -1.86 35.86 0.19
N GLU A 112 -2.55 35.48 -0.88
CA GLU A 112 -3.56 36.31 -1.56
C GLU A 112 -4.92 36.33 -0.83
N GLY A 113 -5.07 35.56 0.26
CA GLY A 113 -6.32 35.46 1.01
C GLY A 113 -7.34 34.49 0.41
N VAL A 114 -6.91 33.62 -0.52
CA VAL A 114 -7.76 32.55 -1.04
C VAL A 114 -8.11 31.58 0.10
N PRO A 115 -9.39 31.15 0.23
CA PRO A 115 -9.81 30.18 1.24
C PRO A 115 -9.01 28.88 1.20
N VAL A 116 -8.85 28.22 2.35
CA VAL A 116 -8.02 27.01 2.52
C VAL A 116 -8.42 25.90 1.55
N GLU A 117 -9.70 25.71 1.28
CA GLU A 117 -10.17 24.65 0.37
C GLU A 117 -9.74 24.94 -1.06
N GLN A 118 -9.93 26.19 -1.50
CA GLN A 118 -9.63 26.63 -2.86
C GLN A 118 -8.12 26.68 -3.11
N ALA A 119 -7.33 27.08 -2.11
CA ALA A 119 -5.87 27.13 -2.23
C ALA A 119 -5.25 25.73 -2.43
N TRP A 120 -5.91 24.65 -2.00
CA TRP A 120 -5.43 23.27 -2.12
C TRP A 120 -6.06 22.46 -3.26
N GLU A 121 -6.99 23.01 -4.04
CA GLU A 121 -7.69 22.29 -5.12
C GLU A 121 -6.72 21.59 -6.09
N ASP A 122 -5.63 22.26 -6.45
CA ASP A 122 -4.65 21.78 -7.43
C ASP A 122 -3.49 20.98 -6.79
N ALA A 123 -3.43 20.91 -5.45
CA ALA A 123 -2.35 20.23 -4.73
C ALA A 123 -2.45 18.70 -4.82
N GLY A 124 -3.66 18.17 -5.01
CA GLY A 124 -3.99 16.75 -5.18
C GLY A 124 -4.68 16.12 -3.97
N GLU A 125 -5.38 15.00 -4.20
CA GLU A 125 -6.25 14.34 -3.21
C GLU A 125 -5.52 13.89 -1.95
N GLN A 126 -4.22 13.57 -2.04
CA GLN A 126 -3.41 13.19 -0.88
C GLN A 126 -3.35 14.28 0.22
N TRP A 127 -3.68 15.55 -0.10
CA TRP A 127 -3.76 16.66 0.85
C TRP A 127 -5.14 16.82 1.51
N ALA A 128 -6.16 16.04 1.13
CA ALA A 128 -7.50 16.16 1.69
C ALA A 128 -7.57 16.09 3.24
N PRO A 129 -6.76 15.26 3.93
CA PRO A 129 -6.71 15.27 5.39
C PRO A 129 -6.22 16.61 5.97
N ALA A 130 -5.26 17.25 5.31
CA ALA A 130 -4.74 18.57 5.71
C ALA A 130 -5.82 19.64 5.61
N VAL A 131 -6.49 19.73 4.45
CA VAL A 131 -7.58 20.69 4.20
C VAL A 131 -8.70 20.48 5.20
N ARG A 132 -9.09 19.23 5.47
CA ARG A 132 -10.13 18.90 6.47
C ARG A 132 -9.73 19.39 7.86
N SER A 133 -8.51 19.12 8.30
CA SER A 133 -8.01 19.54 9.61
C SER A 133 -7.95 21.06 9.74
N LEU A 134 -7.49 21.76 8.70
CA LEU A 134 -7.43 23.22 8.66
C LEU A 134 -8.84 23.84 8.73
N ARG A 135 -9.78 23.37 7.91
CA ARG A 135 -11.16 23.85 7.90
C ARG A 135 -11.86 23.64 9.23
N LEU A 136 -11.65 22.49 9.86
CA LEU A 136 -12.23 22.20 11.18
C LEU A 136 -11.65 23.11 12.25
N ALA A 137 -10.34 23.36 12.21
CA ALA A 137 -9.69 24.27 13.14
C ALA A 137 -10.15 25.72 12.95
N GLU A 138 -10.27 26.17 11.70
CA GLU A 138 -10.78 27.49 11.35
C GLU A 138 -12.23 27.67 11.80
N GLY A 139 -13.12 26.72 11.49
CA GLY A 139 -14.52 26.76 11.90
C GLY A 139 -14.72 26.68 13.42
N ALA A 140 -13.80 26.04 14.15
CA ALA A 140 -13.81 25.98 15.60
C ALA A 140 -13.05 27.15 16.27
N GLY A 141 -12.36 27.99 15.50
CA GLY A 141 -11.53 29.09 16.03
C GLY A 141 -10.33 28.62 16.86
N VAL A 142 -9.81 27.41 16.61
CA VAL A 142 -8.69 26.83 17.36
C VAL A 142 -7.41 26.77 16.51
N PRO A 143 -6.22 26.76 17.13
CA PRO A 143 -4.97 26.59 16.39
C PRO A 143 -4.92 25.25 15.64
N PRO A 144 -4.56 25.23 14.34
CA PRO A 144 -4.58 24.00 13.53
C PRO A 144 -3.42 23.03 13.81
N GLY A 145 -2.39 23.46 14.56
CA GLY A 145 -1.16 22.69 14.74
C GLY A 145 -1.38 21.26 15.24
N GLU A 146 -2.20 21.09 16.29
CA GLU A 146 -2.47 19.76 16.84
C GLU A 146 -3.30 18.89 15.87
N ALA A 147 -4.26 19.48 15.16
CA ALA A 147 -5.06 18.79 14.15
C ALA A 147 -4.21 18.31 12.96
N LEU A 148 -3.19 19.09 12.57
CA LEU A 148 -2.23 18.71 11.54
C LEU A 148 -1.30 17.58 12.01
N THR A 149 -0.81 17.63 13.26
CA THR A 149 0.00 16.54 13.84
C THR A 149 -0.78 15.24 13.89
N ARG A 150 -2.08 15.28 14.27
CA ARG A 150 -2.94 14.09 14.26
C ARG A 150 -3.14 13.55 12.85
N ALA A 151 -3.43 14.42 11.87
CA ALA A 151 -3.58 14.02 10.48
C ALA A 151 -2.29 13.41 9.89
N ALA A 152 -1.12 13.94 10.26
CA ALA A 152 0.16 13.35 9.88
C ALA A 152 0.37 11.95 10.47
N ALA A 153 0.02 11.76 11.75
CA ALA A 153 0.07 10.45 12.40
C ALA A 153 -0.88 9.44 11.75
N ASP A 154 -2.08 9.87 11.34
CA ASP A 154 -3.03 9.05 10.59
C ASP A 154 -2.46 8.61 9.24
N LEU A 155 -1.93 9.54 8.45
CA LEU A 155 -1.31 9.23 7.16
C LEU A 155 -0.13 8.26 7.28
N ARG A 156 0.69 8.38 8.35
CA ARG A 156 1.77 7.43 8.62
C ARG A 156 1.24 6.04 8.96
N ARG A 157 0.20 5.95 9.79
CA ARG A 157 -0.45 4.67 10.13
C ARG A 157 -0.99 3.99 8.88
N GLU A 158 -1.64 4.74 7.99
CA GLU A 158 -2.14 4.19 6.72
C GLU A 158 -1.01 3.69 5.82
N ALA A 159 0.08 4.47 5.69
CA ALA A 159 1.24 4.07 4.90
C ALA A 159 1.89 2.77 5.42
N VAL A 160 1.93 2.58 6.74
CA VAL A 160 2.43 1.34 7.37
C VAL A 160 1.43 0.19 7.19
N GLY A 161 0.14 0.44 7.37
CA GLY A 161 -0.91 -0.56 7.26
C GLY A 161 -0.94 -1.26 5.90
N ASP A 162 -0.66 -0.53 4.81
CA ASP A 162 -0.57 -1.11 3.47
C ASP A 162 0.55 -2.15 3.34
N VAL A 163 1.68 -1.93 4.03
CA VAL A 163 2.81 -2.87 4.07
C VAL A 163 2.44 -4.12 4.87
N GLU A 164 1.75 -3.95 6.00
CA GLU A 164 1.28 -5.06 6.83
C GLU A 164 0.27 -5.95 6.10
N VAL A 165 -0.68 -5.35 5.38
CA VAL A 165 -1.63 -6.08 4.52
C VAL A 165 -0.89 -6.87 3.43
N GLY A 166 0.17 -6.29 2.86
CA GLY A 166 1.06 -6.98 1.93
C GLY A 166 1.73 -8.20 2.57
N ALA A 167 2.29 -8.05 3.77
CA ALA A 167 2.93 -9.12 4.51
C ALA A 167 1.96 -10.26 4.90
N ALA A 168 0.74 -9.91 5.34
CA ALA A 168 -0.31 -10.89 5.66
C ALA A 168 -0.68 -11.76 4.44
N LYS A 169 -0.76 -11.15 3.24
CA LYS A 169 -1.02 -11.86 1.99
C LYS A 169 0.12 -12.83 1.62
N LEU A 170 1.37 -12.54 1.98
CA LEU A 170 2.48 -13.49 1.80
C LEU A 170 2.28 -14.74 2.67
N GLY A 171 1.87 -14.57 3.92
CA GLY A 171 1.59 -15.70 4.82
C GLY A 171 0.58 -16.69 4.21
N VAL A 172 -0.55 -16.18 3.72
CA VAL A 172 -1.57 -17.01 3.05
C VAL A 172 -1.02 -17.65 1.78
N ARG A 173 -0.27 -16.91 0.95
CA ARG A 173 0.35 -17.42 -0.28
C ARG A 173 1.42 -18.48 -0.03
N LEU A 174 2.02 -18.53 1.14
CA LEU A 174 3.01 -19.54 1.53
C LEU A 174 2.34 -20.76 2.16
N VAL A 175 1.36 -20.56 3.04
CA VAL A 175 0.67 -21.66 3.74
C VAL A 175 -0.22 -22.47 2.79
N LEU A 176 -0.89 -21.82 1.83
CA LEU A 176 -1.79 -22.50 0.89
C LEU A 176 -1.09 -23.58 0.02
N PRO A 177 0.03 -23.30 -0.67
CA PRO A 177 0.75 -24.33 -1.43
C PRO A 177 1.39 -25.38 -0.53
N LEU A 178 1.84 -24.99 0.68
CA LEU A 178 2.41 -25.94 1.64
C LEU A 178 1.35 -26.93 2.15
N GLY A 179 0.16 -26.44 2.49
CA GLY A 179 -0.99 -27.28 2.88
C GLY A 179 -1.45 -28.20 1.75
N LEU A 180 -1.51 -27.69 0.51
CA LEU A 180 -1.83 -28.49 -0.69
C LEU A 180 -0.78 -29.59 -0.95
N ALA A 181 0.50 -29.31 -0.70
CA ALA A 181 1.57 -30.32 -0.80
C ALA A 181 1.54 -31.33 0.35
N TYR A 182 1.09 -30.93 1.54
CA TYR A 182 1.04 -31.81 2.72
C TYR A 182 -0.16 -32.76 2.71
N LEU A 183 -1.30 -32.35 2.15
CA LEU A 183 -2.52 -33.16 2.06
C LEU A 183 -2.28 -34.56 1.43
N PRO A 184 -1.66 -34.70 0.24
CA PRO A 184 -1.42 -36.01 -0.36
C PRO A 184 -0.44 -36.86 0.46
N ALA A 185 0.57 -36.24 1.08
CA ALA A 185 1.48 -36.94 1.97
C ALA A 185 0.73 -37.51 3.18
N PHE A 186 -0.05 -36.70 3.89
CA PHE A 186 -0.84 -37.14 5.04
C PHE A 186 -1.81 -38.29 4.71
N VAL A 187 -2.44 -38.26 3.54
CA VAL A 187 -3.32 -39.34 3.08
C VAL A 187 -2.53 -40.65 2.93
N LEU A 188 -1.37 -40.60 2.26
CA LEU A 188 -0.53 -41.78 2.05
C LEU A 188 0.09 -42.32 3.34
N THR A 189 0.55 -41.45 4.25
CA THR A 189 1.26 -41.88 5.46
C THR A 189 0.34 -42.23 6.62
N THR A 190 -0.84 -41.60 6.72
CA THR A 190 -1.71 -41.74 7.91
C THR A 190 -3.04 -42.42 7.59
N VAL A 191 -3.76 -41.98 6.55
CA VAL A 191 -5.12 -42.46 6.26
C VAL A 191 -5.10 -43.86 5.65
N VAL A 192 -4.24 -44.07 4.65
CA VAL A 192 -4.15 -45.36 3.95
C VAL A 192 -3.82 -46.53 4.90
N PRO A 193 -2.82 -46.44 5.80
CA PRO A 193 -2.52 -47.54 6.72
C PRO A 193 -3.66 -47.86 7.69
N VAL A 194 -4.35 -46.84 8.22
CA VAL A 194 -5.47 -47.02 9.16
C VAL A 194 -6.64 -47.71 8.49
N VAL A 195 -7.02 -47.29 7.27
CA VAL A 195 -8.09 -47.93 6.51
C VAL A 195 -7.75 -49.38 6.17
N LEU A 196 -6.48 -49.67 5.85
CA LEU A 196 -6.01 -51.03 5.61
C LEU A 196 -6.09 -51.92 6.86
N ALA A 197 -5.79 -51.38 8.04
CA ALA A 197 -5.92 -52.12 9.30
C ALA A 197 -7.39 -52.46 9.59
N LEU A 198 -8.28 -51.47 9.52
CA LEU A 198 -9.70 -51.65 9.82
C LEU A 198 -10.40 -52.60 8.82
N THR A 199 -10.02 -52.53 7.54
CA THR A 199 -10.57 -53.46 6.53
C THR A 199 -10.04 -54.88 6.68
N ARG A 200 -8.85 -55.09 7.25
CA ARG A 200 -8.35 -56.43 7.60
C ARG A 200 -9.11 -57.03 8.78
N ASP A 201 -9.39 -56.23 9.80
CA ASP A 201 -10.12 -56.69 10.99
C ASP A 201 -11.60 -56.99 10.70
N LEU A 202 -12.20 -56.35 9.69
CA LEU A 202 -13.62 -56.55 9.34
C LEU A 202 -13.86 -57.67 8.31
N VAL A 203 -12.81 -58.18 7.65
CA VAL A 203 -12.90 -59.23 6.61
C VAL A 203 -12.47 -60.60 7.17
N TRP A 204 -12.28 -60.69 8.49
CA TRP A 204 -12.08 -61.92 9.25
C TRP A 204 -13.30 -62.18 10.14
#